data_AF-A0A3Q0EDB3-F1
#
_entry.id   AF-A0A3Q0EDB3-F1
#
_cell.length_a   1.000
_cell.length_b   1.000
_cell.length_c   1.000
_cell.angle_alpha   90.00
_cell.angle_beta   90.00
_cell.angle_gamma   90.00
#
_symmetry.space_group_name_H-M   'P 1'
#
loop_
_entity.id
_entity.type
_entity.pdbx_description
1 polymer ?
#
loop_
_entity_poly.entity_id
_entity_poly.type
_entity_poly.pdbx_seq_one_letter_code
_entity_poly.pdbx_strand_id
1 'polypeptide(L)'
;MAGGVELQTEQSESLSYLWPSARTEHVAAAELGARGEEAPGGDRLIHEWDLAWLQQADVVVAEVTQPSLGVGYELGRAVALNKRILCLFRPQTGRVLSAMIGGAADGTRFQVWDYEEGEVEALLGQYFEDDLPEQEVLSPDPSA
;
A
#
# COMPACT_ATOMS: atom_id res chain seq x y z
N MET A 1 35.21 -13.98 -5.87
CA MET A 1 34.98 -13.15 -7.07
C MET A 1 33.55 -12.66 -6.98
N ALA A 2 33.38 -11.44 -6.49
CA ALA A 2 32.09 -10.79 -6.32
C ALA A 2 31.57 -10.34 -7.69
N GLY A 3 30.31 -10.65 -7.99
CA GLY A 3 29.54 -10.00 -9.07
C GLY A 3 28.49 -9.14 -8.40
N GLY A 4 28.78 -7.85 -8.24
CA GLY A 4 27.85 -6.86 -7.70
C GLY A 4 26.81 -6.47 -8.74
N VAL A 5 25.58 -6.26 -8.29
CA VAL A 5 24.57 -5.52 -9.05
C VAL A 5 24.65 -4.09 -8.54
N GLU A 6 24.96 -3.19 -9.46
CA GLU A 6 25.09 -1.75 -9.26
C GLU A 6 23.68 -1.13 -9.23
N LEU A 7 23.31 -0.54 -8.10
CA LEU A 7 22.06 0.20 -7.94
C LEU A 7 22.16 1.50 -8.76
N GLN A 8 21.39 1.58 -9.84
CA GLN A 8 21.19 2.84 -10.54
C GLN A 8 20.29 3.76 -9.71
N THR A 9 20.82 4.95 -9.50
CA THR A 9 20.24 6.10 -8.82
C THR A 9 19.03 6.66 -9.55
N GLU A 10 18.11 7.23 -8.76
CA GLU A 10 16.95 8.04 -9.16
C GLU A 10 15.83 7.28 -9.89
N GLN A 11 14.74 6.95 -9.19
CA GLN A 11 13.37 7.45 -9.40
C GLN A 11 12.46 6.92 -8.27
N SER A 12 11.63 7.80 -7.70
CA SER A 12 10.73 7.47 -6.61
C SER A 12 9.50 6.72 -7.15
N GLU A 13 9.43 5.42 -6.93
CA GLU A 13 8.26 4.61 -7.26
C GLU A 13 7.47 4.30 -5.97
N SER A 14 6.20 4.72 -5.93
CA SER A 14 5.26 4.46 -4.84
C SER A 14 4.77 3.02 -4.94
N LEU A 15 5.38 2.11 -4.18
CA LEU A 15 4.96 0.72 -4.08
C LEU A 15 3.69 0.61 -3.23
N SER A 16 2.53 0.47 -3.87
CA SER A 16 1.29 0.05 -3.22
C SER A 16 1.17 -1.48 -3.34
N TYR A 17 1.51 -2.21 -2.28
CA TYR A 17 1.37 -3.67 -2.26
C TYR A 17 -0.07 -4.06 -1.90
N LEU A 18 -0.80 -4.61 -2.86
CA LEU A 18 -2.03 -5.37 -2.64
C LEU A 18 -1.72 -6.86 -2.93
N TRP A 19 -1.81 -7.73 -1.91
CA TRP A 19 -1.73 -9.20 -2.07
C TRP A 19 -3.05 -9.78 -1.51
N PRO A 20 -3.77 -10.69 -2.21
CA PRO A 20 -3.23 -11.95 -2.74
C PRO A 20 -3.40 -12.20 -4.25
N SER A 21 -2.29 -12.63 -4.86
CA SER A 21 -2.17 -13.43 -6.09
C SER A 21 -2.79 -12.90 -7.39
N ALA A 22 -1.88 -12.63 -8.33
CA ALA A 22 -2.04 -12.55 -9.79
C ALA A 22 -2.15 -11.14 -10.39
N ARG A 23 -1.01 -10.72 -10.94
CA ARG A 23 -0.81 -9.74 -12.04
C ARG A 23 -0.63 -8.27 -11.67
N THR A 24 0.33 -7.99 -10.79
CA THR A 24 1.11 -6.73 -10.85
C THR A 24 2.18 -6.83 -11.94
N GLU A 25 1.76 -6.92 -13.21
CA GLU A 25 2.64 -6.62 -14.36
C GLU A 25 2.32 -5.25 -14.98
N HIS A 26 1.42 -4.47 -14.38
CA HIS A 26 1.14 -3.10 -14.82
C HIS A 26 1.43 -2.01 -13.79
N VAL A 27 1.87 -2.36 -12.58
CA VAL A 27 2.36 -1.36 -11.62
C VAL A 27 3.86 -1.57 -11.49
N ALA A 28 4.63 -0.57 -11.94
CA ALA A 28 6.08 -0.58 -12.21
C ALA A 28 6.49 -1.10 -13.61
N ALA A 29 5.85 -0.59 -14.67
CA ALA A 29 6.63 -0.33 -15.87
C ALA A 29 7.47 0.92 -15.57
N ALA A 30 8.79 0.75 -15.48
CA ALA A 30 9.80 1.80 -15.24
C ALA A 30 9.84 2.93 -16.30
N GLU A 31 8.78 3.06 -17.13
CA GLU A 31 8.61 4.05 -18.19
C GLU A 31 7.21 4.69 -18.19
N LEU A 32 6.62 4.94 -17.03
CA LEU A 32 5.49 5.87 -16.95
C LEU A 32 6.05 7.29 -16.90
N GLY A 33 6.27 7.89 -18.08
CA GLY A 33 6.60 9.30 -18.20
C GLY A 33 5.53 10.20 -17.55
N ALA A 34 5.77 11.51 -17.53
CA ALA A 34 4.91 12.54 -16.89
C ALA A 34 3.42 12.59 -17.36
N ARG A 35 2.99 11.66 -18.21
CA ARG A 35 1.64 11.52 -18.78
C ARG A 35 0.78 10.42 -18.14
N GLY A 36 1.32 9.60 -17.23
CA GLY A 36 0.56 8.50 -16.60
C GLY A 36 0.45 7.26 -17.50
N GLU A 37 -0.30 6.25 -17.04
CA GLU A 37 -0.54 5.00 -17.75
C GLU A 37 -1.39 5.22 -19.01
N GLU A 38 -0.81 5.01 -20.19
CA GLU A 38 -1.56 4.94 -21.45
C GLU A 38 -2.14 3.51 -21.61
N ALA A 39 -3.17 3.17 -20.82
CA ALA A 39 -3.84 1.88 -20.95
C ALA A 39 -4.68 1.82 -22.25
N PRO A 40 -4.71 0.68 -22.98
CA PRO A 40 -5.65 0.45 -24.07
C PRO A 40 -7.10 0.49 -23.55
N GLY A 41 -7.74 1.66 -23.60
CA GLY A 41 -9.06 1.91 -23.01
C GLY A 41 -9.23 3.28 -22.35
N GLY A 42 -8.14 4.01 -22.11
CA GLY A 42 -8.14 5.38 -21.58
C GLY A 42 -8.45 5.47 -20.08
N ASP A 43 -8.31 6.70 -19.54
CA ASP A 43 -8.36 7.01 -18.09
C ASP A 43 -9.58 6.44 -17.36
N ARG A 44 -10.74 6.39 -18.03
CA ARG A 44 -11.98 5.86 -17.45
C ARG A 44 -11.85 4.38 -17.11
N LEU A 45 -11.21 3.59 -17.97
CA LEU A 45 -11.11 2.16 -17.76
C LEU A 45 -10.15 1.83 -16.61
N ILE A 46 -9.03 2.57 -16.53
CA ILE A 46 -8.08 2.50 -15.41
C ILE A 46 -8.83 2.79 -14.09
N HIS A 47 -9.55 3.91 -14.05
CA HIS A 47 -10.33 4.30 -12.87
C HIS A 47 -11.36 3.24 -12.44
N GLU A 48 -12.08 2.65 -13.39
CA GLU A 48 -13.07 1.61 -13.10
C GLU A 48 -12.42 0.34 -12.54
N TRP A 49 -11.26 -0.07 -13.08
CA TRP A 49 -10.51 -1.23 -12.60
C TRP A 49 -9.90 -1.01 -11.22
N ASP A 50 -9.23 0.12 -10.99
CA ASP A 50 -8.63 0.44 -9.70
C ASP A 50 -9.68 0.48 -8.60
N LEU A 51 -10.84 1.09 -8.88
CA LEU A 51 -11.94 1.10 -7.92
C LEU A 51 -12.58 -0.26 -7.70
N ALA A 52 -12.59 -1.14 -8.70
CA ALA A 52 -13.08 -2.50 -8.55
C ALA A 52 -12.14 -3.33 -7.66
N TRP A 53 -10.82 -3.16 -7.80
CA TRP A 53 -9.84 -3.79 -6.92
C TRP A 53 -9.89 -3.22 -5.51
N LEU A 54 -9.97 -1.90 -5.37
CA LEU A 54 -10.12 -1.24 -4.08
C LEU A 54 -11.36 -1.75 -3.30
N GLN A 55 -12.46 -2.01 -4.00
CA GLN A 55 -13.66 -2.59 -3.39
C GLN A 55 -13.48 -4.02 -2.91
N GLN A 56 -12.66 -4.82 -3.60
CA GLN A 56 -12.42 -6.23 -3.26
C GLN A 56 -11.32 -6.39 -2.20
N ALA A 57 -10.41 -5.44 -2.07
CA ALA A 57 -9.32 -5.50 -1.11
C ALA A 57 -9.82 -5.54 0.34
N ASP A 58 -9.23 -6.38 1.18
CA ASP A 58 -9.46 -6.39 2.63
C ASP A 58 -8.73 -5.24 3.32
N VAL A 59 -7.54 -4.91 2.79
CA VAL A 59 -6.61 -3.91 3.28
C VAL A 59 -6.00 -3.12 2.13
N VAL A 60 -5.73 -1.85 2.37
CA VAL A 60 -5.02 -0.95 1.45
C VAL A 60 -3.71 -0.54 2.08
N VAL A 61 -2.60 -0.80 1.39
CA VAL A 61 -1.27 -0.34 1.80
C VAL A 61 -0.78 0.69 0.80
N ALA A 62 -0.38 1.87 1.28
CA ALA A 62 0.07 2.97 0.43
C ALA A 62 1.36 3.61 0.94
N GLU A 63 2.33 3.81 0.05
CA GLU A 63 3.51 4.64 0.31
C GLU A 63 3.15 6.12 0.06
N VAL A 64 3.31 6.96 1.09
CA VAL A 64 2.82 8.35 1.09
C VAL A 64 3.93 9.38 1.30
N THR A 65 5.18 9.01 1.08
CA THR A 65 6.32 9.94 1.20
C THR A 65 6.27 11.01 0.13
N GLN A 66 5.92 10.62 -1.11
CA GLN A 66 5.73 11.54 -2.22
C GLN A 66 4.22 11.85 -2.36
N PRO A 67 3.81 13.14 -2.26
CA PRO A 67 2.44 13.51 -2.56
C PRO A 67 2.00 13.05 -3.94
N SER A 68 0.86 12.36 -4.00
CA SER A 68 0.23 11.85 -5.21
C SER A 68 -1.29 12.09 -5.15
N LEU A 69 -1.84 12.70 -6.21
CA LEU A 69 -3.28 12.94 -6.32
C LEU A 69 -4.07 11.63 -6.45
N GLY A 70 -3.53 10.65 -7.20
CA GLY A 70 -4.14 9.33 -7.37
C GLY A 70 -4.22 8.58 -6.04
N VAL A 71 -3.09 8.45 -5.34
CA VAL A 71 -3.03 7.79 -4.02
C VAL A 71 -3.94 8.50 -3.02
N GLY A 72 -3.96 9.84 -2.98
CA GLY A 72 -4.87 10.59 -2.12
C GLY A 72 -6.34 10.34 -2.44
N TYR A 73 -6.69 10.23 -3.73
CA TYR A 73 -8.03 9.89 -4.19
C TYR A 73 -8.42 8.46 -3.76
N GLU A 74 -7.55 7.48 -3.96
CA GLU A 74 -7.77 6.08 -3.58
C GLU A 74 -7.92 5.92 -2.07
N LEU A 75 -7.07 6.57 -1.28
CA LEU A 75 -7.18 6.57 0.19
C LEU A 75 -8.52 7.18 0.65
N GLY A 76 -8.95 8.29 0.05
CA GLY A 76 -10.27 8.87 0.36
C GLY A 76 -11.42 7.91 0.02
N ARG A 77 -11.30 7.15 -1.08
CA ARG A 77 -12.27 6.11 -1.45
C ARG A 77 -12.22 4.91 -0.52
N ALA A 78 -11.04 4.49 -0.09
CA ALA A 78 -10.83 3.40 0.86
C ALA A 78 -11.47 3.72 2.22
N VAL A 79 -11.31 4.96 2.70
CA VAL A 79 -11.97 5.45 3.92
C VAL A 79 -13.49 5.37 3.80
N ALA A 80 -14.05 5.86 2.68
CA ALA A 80 -15.49 5.80 2.44
C ALA A 80 -16.05 4.37 2.34
N LEU A 81 -15.21 3.42 1.90
CA LEU A 81 -15.51 1.99 1.87
C LEU A 81 -15.23 1.27 3.19
N ASN A 82 -14.83 2.01 4.24
CA ASN A 82 -14.46 1.49 5.56
C ASN A 82 -13.40 0.38 5.49
N LYS A 83 -12.46 0.52 4.55
CA LYS A 83 -11.30 -0.38 4.41
C LYS A 83 -10.30 -0.13 5.53
N ARG A 84 -9.49 -1.15 5.81
CA ARG A 84 -8.28 -0.99 6.60
C ARG A 84 -7.19 -0.41 5.74
N ILE A 85 -6.46 0.54 6.29
CA ILE A 85 -5.51 1.36 5.57
C ILE A 85 -4.24 1.45 6.40
N LEU A 86 -3.13 1.04 5.80
CA LEU A 86 -1.79 1.29 6.30
C LEU A 86 -1.07 2.23 5.32
N CYS A 87 -0.69 3.41 5.81
CA CYS A 87 0.16 4.32 5.09
C CYS A 87 1.60 4.21 5.60
N LEU A 88 2.56 4.17 4.69
CA LEU A 88 4.00 4.13 4.99
C LEU A 88 4.66 5.44 4.59
N PHE A 89 5.39 6.06 5.51
CA PHE A 89 6.04 7.36 5.31
C PHE A 89 7.55 7.31 5.66
N ARG A 90 8.42 7.91 4.84
CA ARG A 90 9.87 8.00 5.08
C ARG A 90 10.25 9.40 5.54
N PRO A 91 10.32 9.66 6.86
CA PRO A 91 10.68 10.99 7.37
C PRO A 91 12.12 11.40 7.00
N GLN A 92 13.02 10.44 6.77
CA GLN A 92 14.44 10.68 6.44
C GLN A 92 14.62 11.40 5.09
N THR A 93 13.60 11.42 4.24
CA THR A 93 13.64 12.13 2.95
C THR A 93 13.56 13.65 3.08
N GLY A 94 13.34 14.19 4.29
CA GLY A 94 13.14 15.62 4.54
C GLY A 94 11.79 16.16 4.05
N ARG A 95 10.91 15.27 3.57
CA ARG A 95 9.55 15.61 3.18
C ARG A 95 8.66 15.69 4.40
N VAL A 96 7.50 16.31 4.22
CA VAL A 96 6.49 16.46 5.26
C VAL A 96 5.27 15.65 4.83
N LEU A 97 4.79 14.79 5.73
CA LEU A 97 3.55 14.04 5.54
C LEU A 97 2.40 15.03 5.32
N SER A 98 1.52 14.72 4.36
CA SER A 98 0.30 15.51 4.14
C SER A 98 -0.52 15.60 5.42
N ALA A 99 -0.88 16.82 5.85
CA ALA A 99 -1.71 17.05 7.03
C ALA A 99 -3.09 16.36 6.92
N MET A 100 -3.61 16.18 5.70
CA MET A 100 -4.85 15.44 5.47
C MET A 100 -4.70 13.95 5.74
N ILE A 101 -3.56 13.36 5.36
CA ILE A 101 -3.28 11.93 5.61
C ILE A 101 -2.94 11.72 7.09
N GLY A 102 -2.04 12.53 7.65
CA GLY A 102 -1.71 12.48 9.07
C GLY A 102 -2.92 12.74 9.97
N GLY A 103 -3.82 13.64 9.57
CA GLY A 103 -5.06 13.93 10.32
C GLY A 103 -6.16 12.88 10.15
N ALA A 104 -6.08 12.02 9.13
CA ALA A 104 -7.01 10.89 8.94
C ALA A 104 -6.64 9.66 9.78
N ALA A 105 -5.38 9.58 10.25
CA ALA A 105 -4.93 8.48 11.10
C ALA A 105 -5.70 8.44 12.43
N ASP A 106 -6.34 7.31 12.70
CA ASP A 106 -7.11 7.06 13.92
C ASP A 106 -6.46 6.01 14.84
N GLY A 107 -5.34 5.43 14.40
CA GLY A 107 -4.59 4.41 15.13
C GLY A 107 -5.24 3.02 15.10
N THR A 108 -6.33 2.83 14.34
CA THR A 108 -7.05 1.56 14.24
C THR A 108 -7.19 1.13 12.78
N ARG A 109 -8.22 1.63 12.08
CA ARG A 109 -8.47 1.32 10.67
C ARG A 109 -7.63 2.17 9.74
N PHE A 110 -7.28 3.39 10.12
CA PHE A 110 -6.35 4.22 9.36
C PHE A 110 -5.09 4.42 10.18
N GLN A 111 -3.99 3.82 9.72
CA GLN A 111 -2.70 3.89 10.38
C GLN A 111 -1.67 4.54 9.46
N VAL A 112 -0.75 5.29 10.05
CA VAL A 112 0.41 5.84 9.35
C VAL A 112 1.64 5.42 10.15
N TRP A 113 2.52 4.66 9.51
CA TRP A 113 3.76 4.18 10.10
C TRP A 113 4.93 4.83 9.38
N ASP A 114 5.88 5.35 10.16
CA ASP A 114 7.16 5.78 9.64
C ASP A 114 8.02 4.54 9.35
N TYR A 115 8.80 4.56 8.27
CA TYR A 115 9.69 3.46 7.91
C TYR A 115 11.01 3.92 7.30
N GLU A 116 12.00 3.03 7.33
CA GLU A 116 13.22 3.11 6.51
C GLU A 116 13.17 2.09 5.38
N GLU A 117 13.81 2.39 4.24
CA GLU A 117 13.71 1.57 3.03
C GLU A 117 14.04 0.09 3.26
N GLY A 118 15.02 -0.21 4.12
CA GLY A 118 15.43 -1.58 4.45
C GLY A 118 14.54 -2.31 5.46
N GLU A 119 13.47 -1.67 5.96
CA GLU A 119 12.60 -2.21 7.00
C GLU A 119 11.17 -2.51 6.50
N VAL A 120 10.88 -2.20 5.23
CA VAL A 120 9.52 -2.28 4.68
C VAL A 120 8.94 -3.69 4.78
N GLU A 121 9.71 -4.73 4.42
CA GLU A 121 9.21 -6.10 4.47
C GLU A 121 8.93 -6.56 5.90
N ALA A 122 9.77 -6.16 6.85
CA ALA A 122 9.61 -6.51 8.25
C ALA A 122 8.38 -5.83 8.86
N LEU A 123 8.16 -4.55 8.56
CA LEU A 123 6.98 -3.81 9.02
C LEU A 123 5.68 -4.37 8.45
N LEU A 124 5.67 -4.72 7.16
CA LEU A 124 4.52 -5.37 6.55
C LEU A 124 4.26 -6.74 7.18
N GLY A 125 5.31 -7.53 7.45
CA GLY A 125 5.20 -8.79 8.19
C GLY A 125 4.51 -8.59 9.54
N GLN A 126 5.00 -7.64 10.34
CA GLN A 126 4.41 -7.30 11.64
C GLN A 126 2.93 -6.89 11.50
N TYR A 127 2.60 -5.99 10.57
CA TYR A 127 1.24 -5.50 10.38
C TYR A 127 0.24 -6.63 10.09
N PHE A 128 0.63 -7.61 9.28
CA PHE A 128 -0.23 -8.74 8.93
C PHE A 128 -0.22 -9.85 9.98
N GLU A 129 0.84 -9.99 10.78
CA GLU A 129 0.89 -10.91 11.93
C GLU A 129 0.00 -10.45 13.08
N ASP A 130 0.03 -9.15 13.40
CA ASP A 130 -0.88 -8.52 14.37
C ASP A 130 -2.35 -8.61 13.95
N ASP A 131 -2.60 -8.93 12.66
CA ASP A 131 -3.92 -9.09 12.09
C ASP A 131 -4.44 -10.52 12.00
N LEU A 132 -3.65 -11.50 12.41
CA LEU A 132 -4.17 -12.85 12.50
C LEU A 132 -5.22 -12.88 13.62
N PRO A 133 -6.47 -13.28 13.33
CA PRO A 133 -7.42 -13.50 14.41
C PRO A 133 -6.78 -14.49 15.37
N GLU A 134 -6.82 -14.19 16.68
CA GLU A 134 -6.56 -15.20 17.71
C GLU A 134 -7.30 -16.45 17.24
N GLN A 135 -6.56 -17.52 16.93
CA GLN A 135 -7.15 -18.78 16.50
C GLN A 135 -8.32 -19.04 17.44
N GLU A 136 -9.52 -19.28 16.90
CA GLU A 136 -10.59 -19.89 17.68
C GLU A 136 -9.96 -21.10 18.36
N VAL A 137 -9.65 -20.94 19.65
CA VAL A 137 -9.18 -22.02 20.48
C VAL A 137 -10.40 -22.92 20.55
N LEU A 138 -10.43 -23.91 19.66
CA LEU A 138 -11.26 -25.09 19.78
C LEU A 138 -11.00 -25.63 21.18
N SER A 139 -11.84 -25.22 22.11
CA SER A 139 -11.93 -25.82 23.43
C SER A 139 -12.09 -27.31 23.19
N PRO A 140 -11.21 -28.18 23.71
CA PRO A 140 -11.45 -29.60 23.62
C PRO A 140 -12.81 -29.87 24.27
N ASP A 141 -13.70 -30.47 23.49
CA ASP A 141 -15.06 -30.82 23.90
C ASP A 141 -15.01 -31.54 25.26
N PRO A 142 -15.59 -30.96 26.33
CA PRO A 142 -15.74 -31.69 27.56
C PRO A 142 -16.93 -32.64 27.39
N SER A 143 -16.64 -33.86 26.91
CA SER A 143 -17.51 -35.07 26.88
C SER A 143 -18.25 -35.39 25.56
N ALA A 144 -17.69 -36.34 24.79
CA ALA A 144 -18.43 -37.50 24.24
C ALA A 144 -17.49 -38.63 23.80
#